data_AF-A0A7Y8THS9-F1
#
_entry.id   AF-A0A7Y8THS9-F1
#
_cell.length_a   1.000
_cell.length_b   1.000
_cell.length_c   1.000
_cell.angle_alpha   90.00
_cell.angle_beta   90.00
_cell.angle_gamma   90.00
#
_symmetry.space_group_name_H-M   'P 1'
#
loop_
_entity.id
_entity.type
_entity.pdbx_description
1 polymer ?
#
loop_
_entity_poly.entity_id
_entity_poly.type
_entity_poly.pdbx_seq_one_letter_code
_entity_poly.pdbx_strand_id
1 'polypeptide(L)'
;MRFGLEEHIIDQITKIFEANAKVDKAFIFGSRAKGNYRPDSDVDIAIQGFDIVLDDILKLSIALDEIGLTQKIDLINYNRIKEKALVEHIDRVGVEIYRRWKRYKLKDLTTKIGSGATPTGGGNAYKEQGISLIRSQNILDFKFSYDGLAFIDNDQANGLKNVIIEENDVLLNITGDSVARVCKVPKEVLPARVNQHVSIIRADLKKATPDFLLYYLQSIKEQLLGISEIGGTRNALTKAMIEELVLTIPPLSEQISIAEILSSLDKKIELLQRQNKTLEQLAETLFKQWFVEEIDESWDKEKLGDILDLVYGSALKEELRTGTGFPVVGSSGIVGYHFEYTVEAPGIVIGRKGTLGKVNYLFDNFYPIDTTYFVKSKIHSEGLYYEYFLLKTLNFEEMNSDSAVPGLNRNIALSTEIRIAPLKRIKEFNQRCFPLFQKIKANTNQIHSVTKLRSTILPKLMNGEVRVKI
;
A
#
# COMPACT_ATOMS: atom_id res chain seq x y z
N MET A 1 6.91 22.03 -22.01
CA MET A 1 5.86 22.57 -22.90
C MET A 1 5.36 21.45 -23.80
N ARG A 2 4.05 21.30 -23.96
CA ARG A 2 3.41 20.31 -24.86
C ARG A 2 2.61 21.09 -25.89
N PHE A 3 2.75 20.74 -27.18
CA PHE A 3 2.15 21.49 -28.29
C PHE A 3 2.53 22.99 -28.32
N GLY A 4 3.67 23.36 -27.74
CA GLY A 4 4.07 24.76 -27.57
C GLY A 4 3.29 25.54 -26.52
N LEU A 5 2.60 24.85 -25.61
CA LEU A 5 1.88 25.42 -24.47
C LEU A 5 2.50 24.91 -23.15
N GLU A 6 2.39 25.71 -22.10
CA GLU A 6 2.72 25.26 -20.75
C GLU A 6 1.74 24.19 -20.27
N GLU A 7 2.20 23.32 -19.37
CA GLU A 7 1.39 22.18 -18.93
C GLU A 7 0.15 22.62 -18.16
N HIS A 8 0.30 23.63 -17.30
CA HIS A 8 -0.82 24.20 -16.53
C HIS A 8 -1.92 24.80 -17.43
N ILE A 9 -1.57 25.29 -18.62
CA ILE A 9 -2.52 25.80 -19.61
C ILE A 9 -3.35 24.67 -20.21
N ILE A 10 -2.70 23.55 -20.56
CA ILE A 10 -3.42 22.38 -21.07
C ILE A 10 -4.36 21.84 -19.99
N ASP A 11 -3.94 21.81 -18.73
CA ASP A 11 -4.81 21.42 -17.62
C ASP A 11 -6.02 22.34 -17.49
N GLN A 12 -5.86 23.66 -17.63
CA GLN A 12 -6.97 24.61 -17.66
C GLN A 12 -7.93 24.35 -18.83
N ILE A 13 -7.39 24.13 -20.04
CA ILE A 13 -8.18 23.78 -21.24
C ILE A 13 -9.00 22.50 -20.99
N THR A 14 -8.38 21.44 -20.45
CA THR A 14 -9.08 20.17 -20.19
C THR A 14 -10.15 20.31 -19.13
N LYS A 15 -9.94 21.12 -18.09
CA LYS A 15 -10.95 21.42 -17.05
C LYS A 15 -12.18 22.13 -17.63
N ILE A 16 -11.99 23.02 -18.60
CA ILE A 16 -13.11 23.68 -19.30
C ILE A 16 -13.95 22.64 -20.05
N PHE A 17 -13.30 21.69 -20.74
CA PHE A 17 -14.02 20.60 -21.44
C PHE A 17 -14.69 19.62 -20.47
N GLU A 18 -14.08 19.37 -19.31
CA GLU A 18 -14.66 18.54 -18.26
C GLU A 18 -15.91 19.15 -17.63
N ALA A 19 -15.90 20.48 -17.41
CA ALA A 19 -17.03 21.21 -16.86
C ALA A 19 -18.27 21.20 -17.79
N ASN A 20 -18.07 21.10 -19.10
CA ASN A 20 -19.17 21.04 -20.04
C ASN A 20 -19.64 19.60 -20.24
N ALA A 21 -20.83 19.24 -19.76
CA ALA A 21 -21.34 17.87 -19.78
C ALA A 21 -21.51 17.22 -21.17
N LYS A 22 -21.44 17.98 -22.28
CA LYS A 22 -21.65 17.46 -23.64
C LYS A 22 -20.37 17.02 -24.35
N VAL A 23 -19.19 17.49 -23.91
CA VAL A 23 -17.90 17.21 -24.57
C VAL A 23 -17.37 15.81 -24.21
N ASP A 24 -17.41 14.84 -25.11
CA ASP A 24 -16.84 13.51 -24.86
C ASP A 24 -15.33 13.48 -25.07
N LYS A 25 -14.83 14.19 -26.11
CA LYS A 25 -13.41 14.24 -26.47
C LYS A 25 -12.99 15.62 -26.97
N ALA A 26 -11.70 15.92 -26.84
CA ALA A 26 -11.08 17.08 -27.49
C ALA A 26 -9.71 16.70 -28.06
N PHE A 27 -9.39 17.26 -29.23
CA PHE A 27 -8.18 17.00 -29.99
C PHE A 27 -7.52 18.33 -30.36
N ILE A 28 -6.22 18.46 -30.08
CA ILE A 28 -5.41 19.50 -30.73
C ILE A 28 -5.03 18.97 -32.11
N PHE A 29 -5.19 19.77 -33.16
CA PHE A 29 -4.78 19.41 -34.52
C PHE A 29 -3.92 20.52 -35.15
N GLY A 30 -3.59 20.40 -36.43
CA GLY A 30 -2.82 21.44 -37.13
C GLY A 30 -1.32 21.44 -36.81
N SER A 31 -0.71 22.64 -36.82
CA SER A 31 0.74 22.81 -36.70
C SER A 31 1.29 22.39 -35.34
N ARG A 32 0.53 22.67 -34.28
CA ARG A 32 0.87 22.34 -32.89
C ARG A 32 0.85 20.83 -32.64
N ALA A 33 -0.12 20.12 -33.20
CA ALA A 33 -0.18 18.66 -33.12
C ALA A 33 0.97 17.97 -33.87
N LYS A 34 1.39 18.54 -35.02
CA LYS A 34 2.49 18.04 -35.85
C LYS A 34 3.89 18.40 -35.31
N GLY A 35 3.98 19.34 -34.37
CA GLY A 35 5.25 19.83 -33.84
C GLY A 35 5.99 20.83 -34.73
N ASN A 36 5.35 21.36 -35.79
CA ASN A 36 5.94 22.35 -36.70
C ASN A 36 5.35 23.76 -36.52
N TYR A 37 4.90 24.07 -35.31
CA TYR A 37 4.32 25.35 -34.92
C TYR A 37 5.38 26.43 -34.68
N ARG A 38 4.97 27.69 -34.79
CA ARG A 38 5.73 28.87 -34.37
C ARG A 38 5.19 29.36 -33.01
N PRO A 39 5.95 30.18 -32.25
CA PRO A 39 5.48 30.70 -30.96
C PRO A 39 4.14 31.43 -31.02
N ASP A 40 3.84 32.09 -32.13
CA ASP A 40 2.62 32.85 -32.43
C ASP A 40 1.51 32.03 -33.11
N SER A 41 1.74 30.74 -33.39
CA SER A 41 0.73 29.90 -34.06
C SER A 41 -0.53 29.71 -33.22
N ASP A 42 -1.68 29.74 -33.86
CA ASP A 42 -2.97 29.48 -33.23
C ASP A 42 -3.06 28.07 -32.62
N VAL A 43 -4.01 27.89 -31.72
CA VAL A 43 -4.31 26.62 -31.06
C VAL A 43 -5.62 26.07 -31.64
N ASP A 44 -5.50 25.18 -32.62
CA ASP A 44 -6.63 24.52 -33.25
C ASP A 44 -7.14 23.35 -32.39
N ILE A 45 -8.38 23.43 -31.90
CA ILE A 45 -9.02 22.38 -31.10
C ILE A 45 -10.32 21.90 -31.73
N ALA A 46 -10.42 20.59 -31.96
CA ALA A 46 -11.66 19.93 -32.35
C ALA A 46 -12.29 19.24 -31.14
N ILE A 47 -13.55 19.54 -30.83
CA ILE A 47 -14.32 18.85 -29.79
C ILE A 47 -15.36 17.91 -30.38
N GLN A 48 -15.54 16.76 -29.75
CA GLN A 48 -16.50 15.75 -30.11
C GLN A 48 -17.42 15.48 -28.93
N GLY A 49 -18.72 15.29 -29.17
CA GLY A 49 -19.67 15.05 -28.09
C GLY A 49 -21.12 14.94 -28.54
N PHE A 50 -22.02 14.77 -27.58
CA PHE A 50 -23.44 14.59 -27.85
C PHE A 50 -24.17 15.93 -27.85
N ASP A 51 -24.90 16.23 -28.93
CA ASP A 51 -25.75 17.42 -29.08
C ASP A 51 -25.07 18.76 -28.72
N ILE A 52 -23.79 18.90 -29.09
CA ILE A 52 -23.07 20.18 -28.97
C ILE A 52 -23.68 21.17 -29.97
N VAL A 53 -24.32 22.22 -29.47
CA VAL A 53 -24.90 23.32 -30.25
C VAL A 53 -23.99 24.55 -30.26
N LEU A 54 -24.35 25.56 -31.05
CA LEU A 54 -23.53 26.77 -31.21
C LEU A 54 -23.34 27.54 -29.90
N ASP A 55 -24.36 27.58 -29.04
CA ASP A 55 -24.28 28.21 -27.71
C ASP A 55 -23.25 27.53 -26.80
N ASP A 56 -23.13 26.19 -26.87
CA ASP A 56 -22.11 25.46 -26.11
C ASP A 56 -20.71 25.82 -26.60
N ILE A 57 -20.51 25.93 -27.92
CA ILE A 57 -19.24 26.33 -28.53
C ILE A 57 -18.87 27.75 -28.09
N LEU A 58 -19.82 28.69 -28.15
CA LEU A 58 -19.57 30.08 -27.76
C LEU A 58 -19.16 30.19 -26.29
N LYS A 59 -19.84 29.48 -25.39
CA LYS A 59 -19.50 29.43 -23.96
C LYS A 59 -18.12 28.84 -23.72
N LEU A 60 -17.79 27.74 -24.42
CA LEU A 60 -16.47 27.12 -24.32
C LEU A 60 -15.38 28.05 -24.85
N SER A 61 -15.60 28.73 -25.97
CA SER A 61 -14.67 29.71 -26.54
C SER A 61 -14.41 30.86 -25.56
N ILE A 62 -15.46 31.43 -24.93
CA ILE A 62 -15.30 32.49 -23.93
C ILE A 62 -14.45 32.00 -22.75
N ALA A 63 -14.74 30.82 -22.20
CA ALA A 63 -13.97 30.25 -21.09
C ALA A 63 -12.51 29.96 -21.48
N LEU A 64 -12.25 29.59 -22.74
CA LEU A 64 -10.90 29.38 -23.26
C LEU A 64 -10.14 30.70 -23.43
N ASP A 65 -10.82 31.76 -23.86
CA ASP A 65 -10.23 33.11 -23.99
C ASP A 65 -9.86 33.69 -22.59
N GLU A 66 -10.66 33.39 -21.56
CA GLU A 66 -10.40 33.81 -20.17
C GLU A 66 -9.12 33.20 -19.57
N ILE A 67 -8.54 32.17 -20.19
CA ILE A 67 -7.22 31.64 -19.80
C ILE A 67 -6.12 32.71 -19.96
N GLY A 68 -6.31 33.69 -20.85
CA GLY A 68 -5.34 34.76 -21.08
C GLY A 68 -4.14 34.35 -21.91
N LEU A 69 -4.32 33.37 -22.81
CA LEU A 69 -3.29 33.00 -23.79
C LEU A 69 -3.09 34.12 -24.82
N THR A 70 -1.85 34.32 -25.23
CA THR A 70 -1.52 35.30 -26.30
C THR A 70 -1.89 34.79 -27.68
N GLN A 71 -1.88 33.46 -27.87
CA GLN A 71 -2.31 32.82 -29.10
C GLN A 71 -3.81 32.58 -29.07
N LYS A 72 -4.45 32.73 -30.23
CA LYS A 72 -5.89 32.50 -30.37
C LYS A 72 -6.19 31.00 -30.29
N ILE A 73 -7.29 30.64 -29.62
CA ILE A 73 -7.80 29.26 -29.58
C ILE A 73 -8.98 29.15 -30.53
N ASP A 74 -8.82 28.39 -31.61
CA ASP A 74 -9.87 28.12 -32.58
C ASP A 74 -10.57 26.79 -32.26
N LEU A 75 -11.81 26.89 -31.79
CA LEU A 75 -12.62 25.75 -31.35
C LEU A 75 -13.62 25.33 -32.43
N ILE A 76 -13.55 24.08 -32.88
CA ILE A 76 -14.48 23.51 -33.87
C ILE A 76 -15.24 22.31 -33.33
N ASN A 77 -16.51 22.17 -33.73
CA ASN A 77 -17.31 20.98 -33.44
C ASN A 77 -17.04 19.89 -34.48
N TYR A 78 -16.30 18.86 -34.10
CA TYR A 78 -15.92 17.74 -34.95
C TYR A 78 -17.14 17.07 -35.61
N ASN A 79 -18.24 16.87 -34.86
CA ASN A 79 -19.44 16.21 -35.37
C ASN A 79 -20.19 17.03 -36.44
N ARG A 80 -19.89 18.33 -36.61
CA ARG A 80 -20.54 19.23 -37.57
C ARG A 80 -19.65 19.61 -38.77
N ILE A 81 -18.43 19.06 -38.86
CA ILE A 81 -17.53 19.32 -39.98
C ILE A 81 -18.10 18.68 -41.26
N LYS A 82 -18.38 19.52 -42.27
CA LYS A 82 -18.87 19.05 -43.59
C LYS A 82 -17.74 18.68 -44.55
N GLU A 83 -16.56 19.24 -44.35
CA GLU A 83 -15.40 19.03 -45.21
C GLU A 83 -14.68 17.73 -44.85
N LYS A 84 -14.75 16.73 -45.74
CA LYS A 84 -14.11 15.42 -45.51
C LYS A 84 -12.60 15.53 -45.34
N ALA A 85 -11.93 16.38 -46.11
CA ALA A 85 -10.49 16.55 -46.05
C ALA A 85 -10.02 17.04 -44.66
N LEU A 86 -10.80 17.90 -44.00
CA LEU A 86 -10.52 18.38 -42.65
C LEU A 86 -10.72 17.26 -41.61
N VAL A 87 -11.79 16.47 -41.74
CA VAL A 87 -12.01 15.29 -40.87
C VAL A 87 -10.84 14.30 -40.99
N GLU A 88 -10.49 13.92 -42.22
CA GLU A 88 -9.35 13.01 -42.49
C GLU A 88 -8.03 13.58 -41.98
N HIS A 89 -7.85 14.90 -42.04
CA HIS A 89 -6.68 15.56 -41.46
C HIS A 89 -6.65 15.41 -39.94
N ILE A 90 -7.74 15.74 -39.26
CA ILE A 90 -7.84 15.63 -37.79
C ILE A 90 -7.65 14.17 -37.36
N ASP A 91 -8.23 13.22 -38.07
CA ASP A 91 -8.07 11.79 -37.75
C ASP A 91 -6.62 11.32 -37.90
N ARG A 92 -5.89 11.89 -38.87
CA ARG A 92 -4.49 11.52 -39.12
C ARG A 92 -3.50 12.17 -38.16
N VAL A 93 -3.71 13.43 -37.77
CA VAL A 93 -2.70 14.21 -37.03
C VAL A 93 -3.17 14.74 -35.69
N GLY A 94 -4.46 14.65 -35.39
CA GLY A 94 -5.05 15.13 -34.15
C GLY A 94 -4.52 14.34 -32.96
N VAL A 95 -4.15 15.05 -31.91
CA VAL A 95 -3.71 14.46 -30.65
C VAL A 95 -4.78 14.68 -29.61
N GLU A 96 -5.31 13.59 -29.05
CA GLU A 96 -6.31 13.63 -27.99
C GLU A 96 -5.72 14.29 -26.74
N ILE A 97 -6.37 15.35 -26.27
CA ILE A 97 -5.99 16.09 -25.07
C ILE A 97 -6.99 15.91 -23.93
N TYR A 98 -8.22 15.51 -24.25
CA TYR A 98 -9.25 15.25 -23.28
C TYR A 98 -10.14 14.11 -23.75
N ARG A 99 -10.46 13.22 -22.82
CA ARG A 99 -11.53 12.24 -22.97
C ARG A 99 -12.26 12.08 -21.66
N ARG A 100 -13.58 12.09 -21.74
CA ARG A 100 -14.45 11.98 -20.59
C ARG A 100 -14.41 10.58 -20.01
N TRP A 101 -14.37 10.51 -18.69
CA TRP A 101 -14.52 9.26 -17.97
C TRP A 101 -15.97 8.81 -17.96
N LYS A 102 -16.18 7.50 -18.11
CA LYS A 102 -17.51 6.93 -18.23
C LYS A 102 -17.89 6.19 -16.95
N ARG A 103 -19.19 6.24 -16.64
CA ARG A 103 -19.76 5.53 -15.49
C ARG A 103 -20.18 4.13 -15.88
N TYR A 104 -19.77 3.16 -15.08
CA TYR A 104 -20.14 1.74 -15.23
C TYR A 104 -20.49 1.15 -13.88
N LYS A 105 -21.37 0.15 -13.85
CA LYS A 105 -21.46 -0.72 -12.69
C LYS A 105 -20.29 -1.69 -12.72
N LEU A 106 -19.79 -2.12 -11.55
CA LEU A 106 -18.65 -3.05 -11.49
C LEU A 106 -18.93 -4.36 -12.23
N LYS A 107 -20.17 -4.85 -12.21
CA LYS A 107 -20.60 -6.03 -12.98
C LYS A 107 -20.40 -5.87 -14.50
N ASP A 108 -20.47 -4.64 -15.02
CA ASP A 108 -20.32 -4.37 -16.45
C ASP A 108 -18.85 -4.32 -16.88
N LEU A 109 -17.92 -4.23 -15.91
CA LEU A 109 -16.47 -4.17 -16.06
C LEU A 109 -15.77 -5.50 -15.77
N THR A 110 -16.53 -6.53 -15.38
CA THR A 110 -15.99 -7.78 -14.85
C THR A 110 -16.61 -8.97 -15.57
N THR A 111 -15.85 -10.07 -15.69
CA THR A 111 -16.34 -11.36 -16.18
C THR A 111 -16.77 -12.27 -15.03
N LYS A 112 -16.35 -11.97 -13.79
CA LYS A 112 -16.73 -12.71 -12.58
C LYS A 112 -16.74 -11.80 -11.35
N ILE A 113 -17.84 -11.86 -10.61
CA ILE A 113 -17.96 -11.41 -9.22
C ILE A 113 -18.60 -12.55 -8.43
N GLY A 114 -17.90 -13.07 -7.44
CA GLY A 114 -18.42 -14.19 -6.65
C GLY A 114 -17.58 -14.54 -5.44
N SER A 115 -18.27 -14.80 -4.34
CA SER A 115 -17.68 -15.31 -3.10
C SER A 115 -17.19 -16.74 -3.25
N GLY A 116 -16.15 -17.07 -2.50
CA GLY A 116 -15.61 -18.41 -2.39
C GLY A 116 -16.51 -19.41 -1.68
N ALA A 117 -15.96 -20.60 -1.45
CA ALA A 117 -16.59 -21.68 -0.70
C ALA A 117 -15.52 -22.49 0.05
N THR A 118 -15.91 -23.14 1.14
CA THR A 118 -14.98 -23.87 2.02
C THR A 118 -15.33 -25.35 2.00
N PRO A 119 -14.33 -26.25 1.98
CA PRO A 119 -14.59 -27.69 2.05
C PRO A 119 -15.27 -28.04 3.38
N THR A 120 -16.09 -29.09 3.37
CA THR A 120 -16.70 -29.64 4.58
C THR A 120 -15.61 -30.15 5.53
N GLY A 121 -15.77 -29.92 6.84
CA GLY A 121 -14.81 -30.37 7.87
C GLY A 121 -13.94 -29.28 8.51
N GLY A 122 -14.05 -28.02 8.06
CA GLY A 122 -13.39 -26.88 8.72
C GLY A 122 -11.86 -26.98 8.70
N GLY A 123 -11.19 -26.57 9.78
CA GLY A 123 -9.71 -26.57 9.86
C GLY A 123 -9.07 -27.95 9.70
N ASN A 124 -9.77 -29.01 10.10
CA ASN A 124 -9.29 -30.39 9.98
C ASN A 124 -9.30 -30.90 8.53
N ALA A 125 -9.94 -30.17 7.62
CA ALA A 125 -9.96 -30.48 6.20
C ALA A 125 -8.70 -30.02 5.46
N TYR A 126 -7.89 -29.14 6.08
CA TYR A 126 -6.69 -28.59 5.45
C TYR A 126 -5.54 -29.58 5.44
N LYS A 127 -4.72 -29.49 4.40
CA LYS A 127 -3.53 -30.33 4.17
C LYS A 127 -2.27 -29.48 4.36
N GLU A 128 -1.14 -30.16 4.57
CA GLU A 128 0.18 -29.52 4.62
C GLU A 128 0.63 -29.01 3.24
N GLN A 129 0.21 -29.69 2.18
CA GLN A 129 0.54 -29.37 0.79
C GLN A 129 -0.63 -29.69 -0.14
N GLY A 130 -0.70 -29.02 -1.30
CA GLY A 130 -1.76 -29.23 -2.28
C GLY A 130 -2.13 -27.95 -3.02
N ILE A 131 -3.40 -27.84 -3.40
CA ILE A 131 -3.95 -26.64 -4.05
C ILE A 131 -4.19 -25.57 -2.98
N SER A 132 -3.78 -24.33 -3.24
CA SER A 132 -3.91 -23.26 -2.24
C SER A 132 -5.37 -22.89 -2.00
N LEU A 133 -5.74 -22.72 -0.73
CA LEU A 133 -7.02 -22.17 -0.30
C LEU A 133 -6.77 -20.82 0.36
N ILE A 134 -7.08 -19.75 -0.39
CA ILE A 134 -6.93 -18.37 0.02
C ILE A 134 -8.09 -18.00 0.96
N ARG A 135 -7.74 -17.45 2.12
CA ARG A 135 -8.69 -17.04 3.16
C ARG A 135 -8.55 -15.54 3.45
N SER A 136 -9.46 -15.01 4.26
CA SER A 136 -9.49 -13.58 4.59
C SER A 136 -8.19 -13.04 5.19
N GLN A 137 -7.49 -13.84 5.99
CA GLN A 137 -6.18 -13.50 6.57
C GLN A 137 -5.07 -13.29 5.54
N ASN A 138 -5.21 -13.90 4.34
CA ASN A 138 -4.22 -13.80 3.28
C ASN A 138 -4.35 -12.50 2.48
N ILE A 139 -5.41 -11.72 2.71
CA ILE A 139 -5.70 -10.49 1.97
C ILE A 139 -5.47 -9.29 2.89
N LEU A 140 -4.41 -8.54 2.58
CA LEU A 140 -4.10 -7.24 3.18
C LEU A 140 -4.28 -6.14 2.12
N ASP A 141 -4.32 -4.88 2.54
CA ASP A 141 -4.41 -3.76 1.60
C ASP A 141 -3.17 -3.76 0.67
N PHE A 142 -3.42 -3.82 -0.63
CA PHE A 142 -2.42 -3.91 -1.71
C PHE A 142 -1.52 -5.15 -1.71
N LYS A 143 -1.56 -5.99 -0.67
CA LYS A 143 -0.56 -7.04 -0.44
C LYS A 143 -1.21 -8.38 -0.10
N PHE A 144 -0.68 -9.43 -0.71
CA PHE A 144 -1.00 -10.80 -0.32
C PHE A 144 -0.11 -11.26 0.85
N SER A 145 -0.72 -11.89 1.85
CA SER A 145 -0.01 -12.53 2.97
C SER A 145 0.02 -14.04 2.77
N TYR A 146 1.23 -14.59 2.70
CA TYR A 146 1.46 -16.03 2.66
C TYR A 146 1.29 -16.69 4.04
N ASP A 147 1.17 -15.89 5.10
CA ASP A 147 1.06 -16.38 6.47
C ASP A 147 -0.25 -17.15 6.70
N GLY A 148 -0.11 -18.36 7.23
CA GLY A 148 -1.20 -19.33 7.39
C GLY A 148 -2.00 -19.64 6.12
N LEU A 149 -1.35 -19.60 4.94
CA LEU A 149 -1.95 -20.11 3.71
C LEU A 149 -2.28 -21.60 3.88
N ALA A 150 -3.54 -21.95 3.62
CA ALA A 150 -4.03 -23.33 3.75
C ALA A 150 -3.93 -24.06 2.40
N PHE A 151 -3.88 -25.40 2.45
CA PHE A 151 -3.91 -26.25 1.26
C PHE A 151 -5.05 -27.27 1.34
N ILE A 152 -5.53 -27.67 0.17
CA ILE A 152 -6.58 -28.68 -0.02
C ILE A 152 -6.13 -29.72 -1.05
N ASP A 153 -6.69 -30.92 -0.96
CA ASP A 153 -6.44 -31.98 -1.95
C ASP A 153 -7.25 -31.77 -3.25
N ASN A 154 -6.97 -32.62 -4.24
CA ASN A 154 -7.61 -32.53 -5.56
C ASN A 154 -9.13 -32.78 -5.51
N ASP A 155 -9.60 -33.66 -4.63
CA ASP A 155 -11.02 -33.98 -4.53
C ASP A 155 -11.81 -32.81 -3.96
N GLN A 156 -11.28 -32.19 -2.90
CA GLN A 156 -11.81 -30.94 -2.35
C GLN A 156 -11.79 -29.82 -3.39
N ALA A 157 -10.69 -29.64 -4.11
CA ALA A 157 -10.56 -28.60 -5.13
C ALA A 157 -11.50 -28.79 -6.32
N ASN A 158 -11.80 -30.05 -6.69
CA ASN A 158 -12.80 -30.41 -7.70
C ASN A 158 -14.21 -30.04 -7.23
N GLY A 159 -14.54 -30.26 -5.95
CA GLY A 159 -15.77 -29.77 -5.34
C GLY A 159 -15.91 -28.24 -5.36
N LEU A 160 -14.79 -27.53 -5.33
CA LEU A 160 -14.70 -26.06 -5.33
C LEU A 160 -14.44 -25.47 -6.73
N LYS A 161 -14.79 -26.17 -7.81
CA LYS A 161 -14.58 -25.71 -9.19
C LYS A 161 -15.26 -24.40 -9.58
N ASN A 162 -16.20 -23.88 -8.80
CA ASN A 162 -16.86 -22.60 -9.08
C ASN A 162 -16.04 -21.39 -8.59
N VAL A 163 -15.03 -21.63 -7.77
CA VAL A 163 -14.25 -20.59 -7.07
C VAL A 163 -12.77 -20.69 -7.43
N ILE A 164 -12.48 -21.11 -8.66
CA ILE A 164 -11.14 -21.13 -9.26
C ILE A 164 -10.63 -19.70 -9.42
N ILE A 165 -9.41 -19.49 -8.95
CA ILE A 165 -8.67 -18.26 -9.15
C ILE A 165 -7.86 -18.38 -10.46
N GLU A 166 -7.89 -17.29 -11.22
CA GLU A 166 -7.10 -17.10 -12.43
C GLU A 166 -6.03 -16.04 -12.21
N GLU A 167 -5.03 -16.03 -13.09
CA GLU A 167 -3.98 -15.00 -13.07
C GLU A 167 -4.62 -13.61 -13.21
N ASN A 168 -4.14 -12.67 -12.39
CA ASN A 168 -4.63 -11.29 -12.28
C ASN A 168 -6.00 -11.09 -11.63
N ASP A 169 -6.60 -12.12 -11.01
CA ASP A 169 -7.80 -11.90 -10.21
C ASP A 169 -7.53 -10.91 -9.05
N VAL A 170 -8.46 -9.97 -8.86
CA VAL A 170 -8.49 -9.08 -7.70
C VAL A 170 -9.35 -9.73 -6.63
N LEU A 171 -8.82 -9.80 -5.40
CA LEU A 171 -9.47 -10.45 -4.26
C LEU A 171 -9.94 -9.39 -3.28
N LEU A 172 -11.22 -9.46 -2.92
CA LEU A 172 -11.86 -8.56 -1.97
C LEU A 172 -12.35 -9.34 -0.76
N ASN A 173 -11.92 -8.94 0.44
CA ASN A 173 -12.52 -9.45 1.66
C ASN A 173 -13.93 -8.89 1.85
N ILE A 174 -14.89 -9.78 2.07
CA ILE A 174 -16.31 -9.41 2.09
C ILE A 174 -16.96 -9.53 3.47
N THR A 175 -16.29 -10.05 4.49
CA THR A 175 -16.89 -10.21 5.83
C THR A 175 -15.84 -10.19 6.94
N GLY A 176 -16.26 -9.85 8.16
CA GLY A 176 -15.42 -9.85 9.37
C GLY A 176 -14.55 -8.61 9.50
N ASP A 177 -13.64 -8.58 10.47
CA ASP A 177 -12.79 -7.40 10.78
C ASP A 177 -11.84 -7.00 9.63
N SER A 178 -11.72 -7.87 8.63
CA SER A 178 -10.90 -7.66 7.46
C SER A 178 -11.69 -7.23 6.23
N VAL A 179 -12.99 -6.93 6.37
CA VAL A 179 -13.86 -6.48 5.26
C VAL A 179 -13.23 -5.28 4.53
N ALA A 180 -13.45 -5.21 3.21
CA ALA A 180 -12.93 -4.18 2.31
C ALA A 180 -11.40 -4.15 2.11
N ARG A 181 -10.65 -5.12 2.63
CA ARG A 181 -9.24 -5.31 2.22
C ARG A 181 -9.18 -5.88 0.80
N VAL A 182 -8.24 -5.38 -0.01
CA VAL A 182 -8.12 -5.75 -1.42
C VAL A 182 -6.66 -6.02 -1.79
N CYS A 183 -6.41 -7.12 -2.49
CA CYS A 183 -5.11 -7.38 -3.12
C CYS A 183 -5.29 -8.11 -4.46
N LYS A 184 -4.25 -8.14 -5.28
CA LYS A 184 -4.19 -9.00 -6.47
C LYS A 184 -3.59 -10.36 -6.11
N VAL A 185 -4.10 -11.43 -6.70
CA VAL A 185 -3.55 -12.76 -6.48
C VAL A 185 -2.10 -12.85 -7.01
N PRO A 186 -1.15 -13.43 -6.23
CA PRO A 186 0.18 -13.76 -6.73
C PRO A 186 0.12 -14.93 -7.71
N LYS A 187 1.02 -14.97 -8.70
CA LYS A 187 1.09 -16.10 -9.64
C LYS A 187 1.55 -17.38 -8.94
N GLU A 188 2.37 -17.23 -7.91
CA GLU A 188 3.07 -18.27 -7.17
C GLU A 188 2.13 -19.15 -6.34
N VAL A 189 0.92 -18.68 -6.04
CA VAL A 189 -0.08 -19.45 -5.27
C VAL A 189 -1.06 -20.20 -6.17
N LEU A 190 -0.93 -20.09 -7.49
CA LEU A 190 -1.80 -20.82 -8.42
C LEU A 190 -1.31 -22.26 -8.61
N PRO A 191 -2.22 -23.24 -8.74
CA PRO A 191 -3.68 -23.12 -8.74
C PRO A 191 -4.26 -22.86 -7.34
N ALA A 192 -5.30 -22.02 -7.27
CA ALA A 192 -5.93 -21.66 -6.00
C ALA A 192 -7.48 -21.69 -6.02
N ARG A 193 -8.04 -21.76 -4.82
CA ARG A 193 -9.45 -21.52 -4.48
C ARG A 193 -9.55 -20.43 -3.43
N VAL A 194 -10.72 -19.83 -3.28
CA VAL A 194 -11.01 -18.88 -2.20
C VAL A 194 -12.11 -19.39 -1.28
N ASN A 195 -12.02 -19.04 -0.01
CA ASN A 195 -13.06 -19.34 0.98
C ASN A 195 -14.23 -18.35 0.92
N GLN A 196 -15.30 -18.60 1.69
CA GLN A 196 -16.54 -17.83 1.68
C GLN A 196 -16.40 -16.35 2.11
N HIS A 197 -15.26 -15.97 2.68
CA HIS A 197 -15.00 -14.62 3.17
C HIS A 197 -14.26 -13.75 2.13
N VAL A 198 -13.95 -14.32 0.97
CA VAL A 198 -13.21 -13.68 -0.12
C VAL A 198 -14.03 -13.75 -1.40
N SER A 199 -14.16 -12.60 -2.07
CA SER A 199 -14.78 -12.48 -3.40
C SER A 199 -13.72 -12.33 -4.48
N ILE A 200 -13.93 -13.04 -5.58
CA ILE A 200 -13.15 -12.91 -6.81
C ILE A 200 -13.76 -11.76 -7.63
N ILE A 201 -12.93 -10.81 -8.03
CA ILE A 201 -13.26 -9.74 -8.97
C ILE A 201 -12.34 -9.91 -10.18
N ARG A 202 -12.90 -10.45 -11.26
CA ARG A 202 -12.16 -10.72 -12.51
C ARG A 202 -12.52 -9.67 -13.55
N ALA A 203 -11.53 -8.90 -13.99
CA ALA A 203 -11.74 -7.83 -14.95
C ALA A 203 -12.12 -8.37 -16.35
N ASP A 204 -13.01 -7.67 -17.04
CA ASP A 204 -13.14 -7.75 -18.50
C ASP A 204 -12.03 -6.89 -19.10
N LEU A 205 -10.96 -7.53 -19.59
CA LEU A 205 -9.76 -6.87 -20.10
C LEU A 205 -10.02 -5.94 -21.30
N LYS A 206 -11.19 -6.03 -21.94
CA LYS A 206 -11.61 -5.10 -23.00
C LYS A 206 -12.11 -3.75 -22.45
N LYS A 207 -12.35 -3.66 -21.15
CA LYS A 207 -13.00 -2.50 -20.50
C LYS A 207 -12.21 -1.98 -19.29
N ALA A 208 -11.63 -2.88 -18.51
CA ALA A 208 -10.91 -2.53 -17.29
C ALA A 208 -9.63 -3.35 -17.13
N THR A 209 -8.59 -2.72 -16.60
CA THR A 209 -7.38 -3.44 -16.17
C THR A 209 -7.51 -3.92 -14.72
N PRO A 210 -7.02 -5.12 -14.38
CA PRO A 210 -7.07 -5.62 -13.01
C PRO A 210 -6.37 -4.71 -12.00
N ASP A 211 -5.21 -4.15 -12.37
CA ASP A 211 -4.45 -3.26 -11.50
C ASP A 211 -5.22 -1.95 -11.24
N PHE A 212 -5.88 -1.38 -12.25
CA PHE A 212 -6.75 -0.22 -12.04
C PHE A 212 -7.92 -0.55 -11.10
N LEU A 213 -8.58 -1.71 -11.26
CA LEU A 213 -9.66 -2.13 -10.37
C LEU A 213 -9.17 -2.32 -8.92
N LEU A 214 -7.98 -2.89 -8.72
CA LEU A 214 -7.34 -3.00 -7.40
C LEU A 214 -7.22 -1.61 -6.74
N TYR A 215 -6.61 -0.65 -7.44
CA TYR A 215 -6.41 0.69 -6.91
C TYR A 215 -7.72 1.44 -6.68
N TYR A 216 -8.69 1.29 -7.58
CA TYR A 216 -10.00 1.92 -7.46
C TYR A 216 -10.73 1.42 -6.23
N LEU A 217 -10.86 0.10 -6.06
CA LEU A 217 -11.53 -0.52 -4.90
C LEU A 217 -10.88 -0.09 -3.58
N GLN A 218 -9.55 0.01 -3.56
CA GLN A 218 -8.82 0.47 -2.40
C GLN A 218 -9.04 1.96 -2.08
N SER A 219 -9.21 2.80 -3.11
CA SER A 219 -9.53 4.23 -2.92
C SER A 219 -10.93 4.47 -2.36
N ILE A 220 -11.87 3.56 -2.62
CA ILE A 220 -13.25 3.63 -2.12
C ILE A 220 -13.45 2.75 -0.87
N LYS A 221 -12.39 2.36 -0.17
CA LYS A 221 -12.46 1.47 0.99
C LYS A 221 -13.44 1.95 2.05
N GLU A 222 -13.45 3.23 2.40
CA GLU A 222 -14.40 3.80 3.38
C GLU A 222 -15.85 3.67 2.91
N GLN A 223 -16.11 3.84 1.61
CA GLN A 223 -17.43 3.61 1.03
C GLN A 223 -17.82 2.12 1.13
N LEU A 224 -16.88 1.20 0.85
CA LEU A 224 -17.10 -0.23 1.00
C LEU A 224 -17.40 -0.61 2.47
N LEU A 225 -16.70 -0.01 3.43
CA LEU A 225 -16.97 -0.20 4.85
C LEU A 225 -18.38 0.28 5.21
N GLY A 226 -18.75 1.50 4.81
CA GLY A 226 -20.08 2.06 5.08
C GLY A 226 -21.23 1.22 4.49
N ILE A 227 -21.10 0.69 3.27
CA ILE A 227 -22.15 -0.19 2.71
C ILE A 227 -22.18 -1.57 3.37
N SER A 228 -21.06 -2.02 3.97
CA SER A 228 -20.99 -3.30 4.67
C SER A 228 -21.73 -3.30 6.02
N GLU A 229 -21.85 -2.12 6.65
CA GLU A 229 -22.59 -1.92 7.91
C GLU A 229 -24.10 -1.96 7.72
N ILE A 230 -24.60 -1.57 6.55
CA ILE A 230 -26.04 -1.62 6.20
C ILE A 230 -26.54 -3.08 6.11
N GLY A 231 -25.65 -4.05 5.95
CA GLY A 231 -25.95 -5.48 5.74
C GLY A 231 -26.47 -6.26 6.96
N GLY A 232 -26.65 -5.64 8.13
CA GLY A 232 -27.17 -6.28 9.35
C GLY A 232 -26.10 -6.50 10.43
N THR A 233 -26.35 -7.41 11.38
CA THR A 233 -25.52 -7.64 12.60
C THR A 233 -24.09 -8.15 12.37
N ARG A 234 -23.67 -8.33 11.11
CA ARG A 234 -22.29 -8.68 10.73
C ARG A 234 -21.88 -7.83 9.53
N ASN A 235 -20.80 -7.05 9.67
CA ASN A 235 -20.17 -6.29 8.59
C ASN A 235 -19.90 -7.21 7.38
N ALA A 236 -20.68 -7.02 6.30
CA ALA A 236 -20.66 -7.91 5.15
C ALA A 236 -20.97 -7.19 3.83
N LEU A 237 -20.16 -7.46 2.81
CA LEU A 237 -20.35 -7.04 1.43
C LEU A 237 -21.02 -8.17 0.64
N THR A 238 -22.30 -8.00 0.30
CA THR A 238 -23.00 -8.98 -0.54
C THR A 238 -22.55 -8.86 -1.99
N LYS A 239 -22.72 -9.95 -2.77
CA LYS A 239 -22.44 -9.94 -4.21
C LYS A 239 -23.20 -8.83 -4.93
N ALA A 240 -24.49 -8.65 -4.63
CA ALA A 240 -25.32 -7.62 -5.25
C ALA A 240 -24.82 -6.20 -4.95
N MET A 241 -24.38 -5.94 -3.71
CA MET A 241 -23.77 -4.65 -3.35
C MET A 241 -22.51 -4.38 -4.19
N ILE A 242 -21.65 -5.38 -4.35
CA ILE A 242 -20.41 -5.27 -5.13
C ILE A 242 -20.72 -5.06 -6.63
N GLU A 243 -21.68 -5.82 -7.19
CA GLU A 243 -22.10 -5.73 -8.58
C GLU A 243 -22.65 -4.34 -8.95
N GLU A 244 -23.33 -3.69 -8.01
CA GLU A 244 -24.00 -2.39 -8.20
C GLU A 244 -23.11 -1.17 -7.88
N LEU A 245 -21.85 -1.38 -7.47
CA LEU A 245 -20.88 -0.29 -7.31
C LEU A 245 -20.73 0.47 -8.62
N VAL A 246 -20.91 1.80 -8.57
CA VAL A 246 -20.76 2.68 -9.73
C VAL A 246 -19.35 3.25 -9.74
N LEU A 247 -18.60 2.92 -10.78
CA LEU A 247 -17.24 3.39 -11.00
C LEU A 247 -17.23 4.41 -12.13
N THR A 248 -16.51 5.52 -11.94
CA THR A 248 -16.22 6.47 -13.02
C THR A 248 -14.79 6.19 -13.47
N ILE A 249 -14.61 5.62 -14.67
CA ILE A 249 -13.30 5.09 -15.09
C ILE A 249 -12.77 5.78 -16.36
N PRO A 250 -11.43 5.91 -16.48
CA PRO A 250 -10.78 6.35 -17.69
C PRO A 250 -10.87 5.34 -18.84
N PRO A 251 -10.47 5.74 -20.05
CA PRO A 251 -10.08 4.83 -21.12
C PRO A 251 -8.96 3.88 -20.69
N LEU A 252 -8.88 2.70 -21.32
CA LEU A 252 -7.89 1.67 -20.98
C LEU A 252 -6.44 2.19 -20.93
N SER A 253 -6.03 3.04 -21.87
CA SER A 253 -4.66 3.58 -21.90
C SER A 253 -4.33 4.44 -20.67
N GLU A 254 -5.28 5.27 -20.23
CA GLU A 254 -5.12 6.07 -19.02
C GLU A 254 -5.22 5.19 -17.76
N GLN A 255 -6.07 4.14 -17.76
CA GLN A 255 -6.09 3.16 -16.67
C GLN A 255 -4.73 2.47 -16.47
N ILE A 256 -4.09 2.03 -17.57
CA ILE A 256 -2.75 1.42 -17.55
C ILE A 256 -1.75 2.40 -16.96
N SER A 257 -1.74 3.63 -17.46
CA SER A 257 -0.78 4.65 -17.04
C SER A 257 -0.93 5.00 -15.55
N ILE A 258 -2.17 5.13 -15.06
CA ILE A 258 -2.47 5.34 -13.64
C ILE A 258 -1.96 4.15 -12.79
N ALA A 259 -2.27 2.93 -13.22
CA ALA A 259 -1.87 1.72 -12.50
C ALA A 259 -0.33 1.54 -12.48
N GLU A 260 0.38 1.91 -13.55
CA GLU A 260 1.83 1.87 -13.62
C GLU A 260 2.48 2.83 -12.63
N ILE A 261 1.97 4.07 -12.52
CA ILE A 261 2.46 5.05 -11.55
C ILE A 261 2.30 4.49 -10.13
N LEU A 262 1.10 4.04 -9.76
CA LEU A 262 0.82 3.54 -8.42
C LEU A 262 1.61 2.26 -8.11
N SER A 263 1.68 1.32 -9.06
CA SER A 263 2.44 0.08 -8.87
C SER A 263 3.94 0.31 -8.77
N SER A 264 4.48 1.35 -9.40
CA SER A 264 5.89 1.72 -9.24
C SER A 264 6.21 2.14 -7.80
N LEU A 265 5.28 2.83 -7.12
CA LEU A 265 5.42 3.21 -5.72
C LEU A 265 5.34 1.99 -4.81
N ASP A 266 4.39 1.09 -5.05
CA ASP A 266 4.24 -0.15 -4.28
C ASP A 266 5.47 -1.06 -4.41
N LYS A 267 5.96 -1.27 -5.64
CA LYS A 267 7.19 -2.04 -5.89
C LYS A 267 8.39 -1.43 -5.17
N LYS A 268 8.48 -0.10 -5.11
CA LYS A 268 9.54 0.59 -4.37
C LYS A 268 9.43 0.36 -2.86
N ILE A 269 8.23 0.42 -2.29
CA ILE A 269 8.00 0.12 -0.88
C ILE A 269 8.42 -1.33 -0.57
N GLU A 270 7.98 -2.29 -1.39
CA GLU A 270 8.32 -3.70 -1.21
C GLU A 270 9.83 -3.95 -1.30
N LEU A 271 10.50 -3.34 -2.30
CA LEU A 271 11.95 -3.44 -2.45
C LEU A 271 12.69 -2.91 -1.22
N LEU A 272 12.29 -1.75 -0.68
CA LEU A 272 12.90 -1.16 0.51
C LEU A 272 12.67 -2.02 1.76
N GLN A 273 11.47 -2.59 1.92
CA GLN A 273 11.17 -3.53 3.01
C GLN A 273 12.03 -4.79 2.92
N ARG A 274 12.22 -5.35 1.73
CA ARG A 274 13.09 -6.51 1.50
C ARG A 274 14.56 -6.18 1.77
N GLN A 275 15.02 -5.01 1.37
CA GLN A 275 16.37 -4.53 1.71
C GLN A 275 16.56 -4.42 3.22
N ASN A 276 15.61 -3.83 3.94
CA ASN A 276 15.68 -3.70 5.40
C ASN A 276 15.78 -5.07 6.08
N LYS A 277 14.92 -6.02 5.68
CA LYS A 277 14.97 -7.39 6.20
C LYS A 277 16.33 -8.06 5.94
N THR A 278 16.88 -7.89 4.73
CA THR A 278 18.18 -8.47 4.36
C THR A 278 19.32 -7.87 5.18
N LEU A 279 19.32 -6.55 5.39
CA LEU A 279 20.32 -5.84 6.19
C LEU A 279 20.28 -6.26 7.65
N GLU A 280 19.09 -6.40 8.23
CA GLU A 280 18.91 -6.89 9.59
C GLU A 280 19.38 -8.35 9.73
N GLN A 281 19.04 -9.21 8.77
CA GLN A 281 19.50 -10.61 8.73
C GLN A 281 21.02 -10.72 8.61
N LEU A 282 21.67 -9.84 7.84
CA LEU A 282 23.13 -9.80 7.76
C LEU A 282 23.74 -9.45 9.12
N ALA A 283 23.20 -8.43 9.80
CA ALA A 283 23.65 -8.05 11.13
C ALA A 283 23.39 -9.16 12.17
N GLU A 284 22.26 -9.86 12.08
CA GLU A 284 21.96 -11.02 12.92
C GLU A 284 22.93 -12.18 12.67
N THR A 285 23.32 -12.40 11.41
CA THR A 285 24.30 -13.44 11.04
C THR A 285 25.67 -13.10 11.62
N LEU A 286 26.11 -11.84 11.50
CA LEU A 286 27.34 -11.38 12.14
C LEU A 286 27.29 -11.55 13.66
N PHE A 287 26.14 -11.26 14.28
CA PHE A 287 25.97 -11.46 15.72
C PHE A 287 26.12 -12.95 16.10
N LYS A 288 25.46 -13.85 15.37
CA LYS A 288 25.54 -15.30 15.61
C LYS A 288 26.98 -15.80 15.48
N GLN A 289 27.67 -15.41 14.42
CA GLN A 289 29.07 -15.78 14.23
C GLN A 289 29.93 -15.28 15.42
N TRP A 290 29.80 -14.01 15.79
CA TRP A 290 30.71 -13.39 16.76
C TRP A 290 30.42 -13.74 18.21
N PHE A 291 29.17 -14.02 18.57
CA PHE A 291 28.72 -14.11 19.96
C PHE A 291 27.97 -15.40 20.32
N VAL A 292 27.67 -16.25 19.34
CA VAL A 292 27.02 -17.56 19.56
C VAL A 292 27.96 -18.69 19.16
N GLU A 293 28.56 -18.63 17.97
CA GLU A 293 29.44 -19.67 17.44
C GLU A 293 30.87 -19.53 17.98
N GLU A 294 31.44 -18.33 17.96
CA GLU A 294 32.79 -18.04 18.49
C GLU A 294 32.77 -17.69 19.99
N ILE A 295 31.84 -18.29 20.75
CA ILE A 295 31.74 -18.08 22.19
C ILE A 295 32.97 -18.68 22.89
N ASP A 296 33.65 -17.87 23.68
CA ASP A 296 34.82 -18.30 24.44
C ASP A 296 34.39 -18.65 25.87
N GLU A 297 34.84 -19.80 26.38
CA GLU A 297 34.53 -20.21 27.75
C GLU A 297 35.16 -19.27 28.80
N SER A 298 36.16 -18.49 28.41
CA SER A 298 36.79 -17.46 29.25
C SER A 298 35.98 -16.17 29.37
N TRP A 299 34.87 -16.02 28.64
CA TRP A 299 33.99 -14.86 28.80
C TRP A 299 33.30 -14.87 30.15
N ASP A 300 33.18 -13.69 30.74
CA ASP A 300 32.60 -13.52 32.07
C ASP A 300 31.13 -13.97 32.05
N LYS A 301 30.79 -14.82 33.04
CA LYS A 301 29.41 -15.20 33.33
C LYS A 301 28.79 -14.12 34.20
N GLU A 302 27.85 -13.39 33.61
CA GLU A 302 27.14 -12.32 34.28
C GLU A 302 25.63 -12.50 34.07
N LYS A 303 24.83 -11.68 34.75
CA LYS A 303 23.38 -11.66 34.56
C LYS A 303 23.02 -10.59 33.55
N LEU A 304 21.90 -10.78 32.85
CA LEU A 304 21.37 -9.75 31.94
C LEU A 304 21.20 -8.39 32.63
N GLY A 305 20.80 -8.40 33.91
CA GLY A 305 20.67 -7.22 34.74
C GLY A 305 21.97 -6.47 35.04
N ASP A 306 23.13 -7.08 34.82
CA ASP A 306 24.42 -6.41 34.97
C ASP A 306 24.72 -5.54 33.73
N ILE A 307 24.14 -5.88 32.58
CA ILE A 307 24.33 -5.20 31.28
C ILE A 307 23.30 -4.11 31.02
N LEU A 308 22.05 -4.35 31.41
CA LEU A 308 20.94 -3.47 31.07
C LEU A 308 19.85 -3.49 32.15
N ASP A 309 19.01 -2.46 32.13
CA ASP A 309 17.76 -2.41 32.87
C ASP A 309 16.56 -2.42 31.92
N LEU A 310 15.47 -3.05 32.38
CA LEU A 310 14.16 -2.99 31.74
C LEU A 310 13.27 -1.99 32.50
N VAL A 311 12.96 -0.86 31.86
CA VAL A 311 12.18 0.23 32.44
C VAL A 311 10.75 0.22 31.89
N TYR A 312 9.77 0.43 32.75
CA TYR A 312 8.36 0.44 32.35
C TYR A 312 8.04 1.63 31.44
N GLY A 313 7.28 1.36 30.38
CA GLY A 313 6.60 2.42 29.64
C GLY A 313 5.46 3.08 30.44
N SER A 314 4.94 4.17 29.91
CA SER A 314 3.89 4.98 30.55
C SER A 314 2.55 4.79 29.84
N ALA A 315 1.43 4.80 30.57
CA ALA A 315 0.13 4.62 29.95
C ALA A 315 -0.22 5.81 29.03
N LEU A 316 -0.60 5.52 27.78
CA LEU A 316 -1.10 6.50 26.83
C LEU A 316 -2.35 5.96 26.13
N LYS A 317 -3.51 6.55 26.46
CA LYS A 317 -4.81 6.19 25.88
C LYS A 317 -4.78 6.40 24.36
N GLU A 318 -5.49 5.53 23.64
CA GLU A 318 -5.55 5.57 22.17
C GLU A 318 -6.11 6.89 21.63
N GLU A 319 -7.14 7.44 22.29
CA GLU A 319 -7.77 8.72 21.96
C GLU A 319 -6.82 9.93 22.02
N LEU A 320 -5.72 9.83 22.77
CA LEU A 320 -4.73 10.91 22.92
C LEU A 320 -3.62 10.82 21.86
N ARG A 321 -3.58 9.75 21.07
CA ARG A 321 -2.59 9.57 20.00
C ARG A 321 -2.99 10.45 18.82
N THR A 322 -2.09 11.32 18.41
CA THR A 322 -2.36 12.33 17.37
C THR A 322 -2.19 11.80 15.95
N GLY A 323 -1.67 10.58 15.80
CA GLY A 323 -1.39 9.97 14.49
C GLY A 323 -0.19 10.60 13.76
N THR A 324 0.45 11.60 14.36
CA THR A 324 1.64 12.29 13.85
C THR A 324 2.63 12.58 14.98
N GLY A 325 3.90 12.83 14.65
CA GLY A 325 4.97 13.06 15.64
C GLY A 325 5.86 11.84 15.86
N PHE A 326 6.14 11.53 17.13
CA PHE A 326 7.01 10.44 17.56
C PHE A 326 6.26 9.11 17.68
N PRO A 327 6.91 7.97 17.37
CA PRO A 327 6.29 6.65 17.47
C PRO A 327 5.90 6.32 18.92
N VAL A 328 4.65 5.88 19.07
CA VAL A 328 4.14 5.24 20.29
C VAL A 328 4.33 3.74 20.15
N VAL A 329 5.04 3.11 21.07
CA VAL A 329 5.48 1.72 20.95
C VAL A 329 4.78 0.83 21.97
N GLY A 330 4.01 -0.14 21.49
CA GLY A 330 3.36 -1.19 22.27
C GLY A 330 4.06 -2.54 22.08
N SER A 331 3.51 -3.60 22.68
CA SER A 331 4.15 -4.92 22.70
C SER A 331 4.44 -5.52 21.32
N SER A 332 3.61 -5.20 20.33
CA SER A 332 3.75 -5.73 18.97
C SER A 332 4.55 -4.80 18.05
N GLY A 333 5.08 -3.68 18.55
CA GLY A 333 5.78 -2.65 17.77
C GLY A 333 5.09 -1.28 17.84
N ILE A 334 5.22 -0.46 16.81
CA ILE A 334 4.60 0.86 16.74
C ILE A 334 3.07 0.73 16.65
N VAL A 335 2.35 1.36 17.58
CA VAL A 335 0.87 1.32 17.70
C VAL A 335 0.19 2.68 17.47
N GLY A 336 0.97 3.70 17.10
CA GLY A 336 0.47 5.04 16.83
C GLY A 336 1.59 6.07 16.88
N TYR A 337 1.21 7.35 16.86
CA TYR A 337 2.14 8.47 16.98
C TYR A 337 1.58 9.54 17.90
N HIS A 338 2.46 10.27 18.58
CA HIS A 338 2.14 11.35 19.50
C HIS A 338 3.17 12.49 19.38
N PHE A 339 2.79 13.73 19.67
CA PHE A 339 3.71 14.87 19.59
C PHE A 339 4.78 14.88 20.68
N GLU A 340 4.57 14.15 21.77
CA GLU A 340 5.51 14.01 22.87
C GLU A 340 6.21 12.65 22.85
N TYR A 341 7.46 12.62 23.31
CA TYR A 341 8.22 11.41 23.56
C TYR A 341 8.68 11.39 25.02
N THR A 342 8.94 10.20 25.55
CA THR A 342 9.46 10.03 26.92
C THR A 342 10.84 9.38 26.95
N VAL A 343 11.31 8.87 25.81
CA VAL A 343 12.62 8.24 25.66
C VAL A 343 13.33 8.77 24.41
N GLU A 344 14.59 9.18 24.58
CA GLU A 344 15.47 9.62 23.49
C GLU A 344 16.01 8.44 22.68
N ALA A 345 16.21 8.65 21.38
CA ALA A 345 16.77 7.66 20.49
C ALA A 345 18.32 7.65 20.45
N PRO A 346 18.92 6.56 19.94
CA PRO A 346 18.28 5.29 19.60
C PRO A 346 17.88 4.49 20.85
N GLY A 347 16.92 3.56 20.72
CA GLY A 347 16.47 2.75 21.85
C GLY A 347 15.93 1.37 21.44
N ILE A 348 15.79 0.49 22.43
CA ILE A 348 15.21 -0.84 22.26
C ILE A 348 13.95 -0.96 23.12
N VAL A 349 12.88 -1.52 22.57
CA VAL A 349 11.62 -1.80 23.26
C VAL A 349 11.27 -3.27 23.16
N ILE A 350 10.85 -3.86 24.27
CA ILE A 350 10.44 -5.27 24.40
C ILE A 350 8.97 -5.33 24.81
N GLY A 351 8.20 -6.21 24.15
CA GLY A 351 6.82 -6.48 24.55
C GLY A 351 6.70 -7.19 25.89
N ARG A 352 5.94 -6.61 26.83
CA ARG A 352 5.71 -7.14 28.18
C ARG A 352 4.37 -7.84 28.33
N LYS A 353 3.30 -7.34 27.70
CA LYS A 353 1.93 -7.88 27.82
C LYS A 353 1.28 -8.04 26.45
N GLY A 354 0.65 -9.18 26.18
CA GLY A 354 0.07 -9.49 24.86
C GLY A 354 1.09 -10.23 23.98
N THR A 355 1.78 -9.51 23.09
CA THR A 355 2.91 -10.09 22.34
C THR A 355 4.17 -10.08 23.21
N LEU A 356 4.49 -11.21 23.82
CA LEU A 356 5.66 -11.36 24.69
C LEU A 356 6.96 -11.38 23.89
N GLY A 357 8.00 -10.73 24.42
CA GLY A 357 9.37 -10.92 23.96
C GLY A 357 9.73 -10.31 22.61
N LYS A 358 8.78 -9.67 21.91
CA LYS A 358 9.09 -9.00 20.64
C LYS A 358 10.01 -7.80 20.88
N VAL A 359 11.21 -7.87 20.32
CA VAL A 359 12.25 -6.83 20.44
C VAL A 359 12.20 -5.89 19.23
N ASN A 360 12.05 -4.59 19.48
CA ASN A 360 11.99 -3.55 18.46
C ASN A 360 13.14 -2.56 18.65
N TYR A 361 13.83 -2.21 17.56
CA TYR A 361 14.86 -1.16 17.55
C TYR A 361 14.25 0.14 17.01
N LEU A 362 14.46 1.25 17.73
CA LEU A 362 13.87 2.55 17.42
C LEU A 362 14.99 3.54 17.07
N PHE A 363 14.84 4.16 15.89
CA PHE A 363 15.80 5.11 15.34
C PHE A 363 15.57 6.56 15.75
N ASP A 364 14.35 6.88 16.20
CA ASP A 364 13.87 8.21 16.54
C ASP A 364 13.25 8.18 17.93
N ASN A 365 13.19 9.33 18.61
CA ASN A 365 12.63 9.43 19.96
C ASN A 365 11.23 8.82 20.00
N PHE A 366 10.85 8.21 21.12
CA PHE A 366 9.66 7.38 21.16
C PHE A 366 8.95 7.43 22.52
N TYR A 367 7.70 6.96 22.52
CA TYR A 367 6.85 6.84 23.70
C TYR A 367 6.51 5.35 23.93
N PRO A 368 7.24 4.62 24.78
CA PRO A 368 6.87 3.25 25.14
C PRO A 368 5.65 3.25 26.06
N ILE A 369 4.63 2.46 25.74
CA ILE A 369 3.42 2.36 26.59
C ILE A 369 3.57 1.30 27.70
N ASP A 370 2.68 1.33 28.68
CA ASP A 370 2.65 0.48 29.89
C ASP A 370 2.62 -1.05 29.63
N THR A 371 2.36 -1.45 28.38
CA THR A 371 2.46 -2.82 27.90
C THR A 371 3.87 -3.23 27.48
N THR A 372 4.87 -2.35 27.59
CA THR A 372 6.24 -2.58 27.14
C THR A 372 7.29 -2.31 28.22
N TYR A 373 8.48 -2.84 28.00
CA TYR A 373 9.71 -2.40 28.63
C TYR A 373 10.60 -1.69 27.60
N PHE A 374 11.24 -0.58 27.97
CA PHE A 374 12.35 -0.03 27.19
C PHE A 374 13.68 -0.32 27.89
N VAL A 375 14.72 -0.50 27.09
CA VAL A 375 16.06 -0.87 27.56
C VAL A 375 16.82 0.39 27.96
N LYS A 376 17.40 0.37 29.16
CA LYS A 376 18.42 1.32 29.58
C LYS A 376 19.75 0.58 29.71
N SER A 377 20.67 0.84 28.79
CA SER A 377 21.97 0.19 28.78
C SER A 377 22.83 0.65 29.97
N LYS A 378 23.56 -0.29 30.59
CA LYS A 378 24.61 -0.04 31.60
C LYS A 378 26.01 -0.13 30.97
N ILE A 379 26.13 -0.86 29.86
CA ILE A 379 27.34 -0.90 29.06
C ILE A 379 27.32 0.25 28.07
N HIS A 380 28.01 1.36 28.37
CA HIS A 380 28.19 2.45 27.41
C HIS A 380 29.00 1.98 26.19
N SER A 381 28.33 1.32 25.27
CA SER A 381 28.83 0.93 23.96
C SER A 381 28.28 1.93 22.93
N GLU A 382 29.09 2.28 21.93
CA GLU A 382 28.76 3.31 20.93
C GLU A 382 27.56 2.95 20.04
N GLY A 383 26.86 1.84 20.32
CA GLY A 383 25.59 1.45 19.71
C GLY A 383 24.86 0.38 20.54
N LEU A 384 23.53 0.32 20.42
CA LEU A 384 22.68 -0.65 21.11
C LEU A 384 22.51 -1.97 20.31
N TYR A 385 23.26 -2.20 19.23
CA TYR A 385 23.00 -3.32 18.32
C TYR A 385 23.31 -4.68 18.96
N TYR A 386 24.37 -4.76 19.77
CA TYR A 386 24.69 -5.98 20.52
C TYR A 386 23.54 -6.37 21.45
N GLU A 387 23.06 -5.43 22.28
CA GLU A 387 21.94 -5.67 23.20
C GLU A 387 20.67 -6.03 22.43
N TYR A 388 20.42 -5.38 21.29
CA TYR A 388 19.28 -5.68 20.43
C TYR A 388 19.26 -7.14 19.96
N PHE A 389 20.37 -7.65 19.40
CA PHE A 389 20.43 -9.04 18.93
C PHE A 389 20.54 -10.04 20.08
N LEU A 390 21.24 -9.70 21.17
CA LEU A 390 21.28 -10.51 22.37
C LEU A 390 19.86 -10.77 22.90
N LEU A 391 19.06 -9.72 23.06
CA LEU A 391 17.66 -9.85 23.49
C LEU A 391 16.84 -10.71 22.52
N LYS A 392 17.07 -10.62 21.19
CA LYS A 392 16.39 -11.49 20.21
C LYS A 392 16.76 -12.98 20.33
N THR A 393 17.89 -13.32 20.97
CA THR A 393 18.26 -14.73 21.22
C THR A 393 17.67 -15.30 22.50
N LEU A 394 17.16 -14.45 23.40
CA LEU A 394 16.56 -14.91 24.65
C LEU A 394 15.16 -15.50 24.40
N ASN A 395 14.91 -16.69 24.94
CA ASN A 395 13.61 -17.34 24.85
C ASN A 395 12.62 -16.74 25.87
N PHE A 396 12.14 -15.53 25.60
CA PHE A 396 11.20 -14.84 26.49
C PHE A 396 9.86 -15.55 26.65
N GLU A 397 9.49 -16.45 25.75
CA GLU A 397 8.24 -17.23 25.83
C GLU A 397 8.26 -18.22 27.00
N GLU A 398 9.42 -18.78 27.33
CA GLU A 398 9.63 -19.64 28.51
C GLU A 398 9.75 -18.84 29.81
N MET A 399 9.94 -17.53 29.74
CA MET A 399 10.07 -16.63 30.90
C MET A 399 8.73 -16.00 31.33
N ASN A 400 7.63 -16.62 30.94
CA ASN A 400 6.28 -16.18 31.24
C ASN A 400 5.94 -16.42 32.72
N SER A 401 5.29 -15.45 33.37
CA SER A 401 4.71 -15.68 34.70
C SER A 401 3.46 -16.56 34.61
N ASP A 402 3.27 -17.47 35.57
CA ASP A 402 2.18 -18.45 35.74
C ASP A 402 0.77 -17.84 35.97
N SER A 403 0.47 -16.73 35.31
CA SER A 403 -0.79 -15.98 35.39
C SER A 403 -1.63 -16.19 34.13
N ALA A 404 -2.95 -16.18 34.24
CA ALA A 404 -3.88 -16.32 33.11
C ALA A 404 -3.72 -15.25 32.00
N VAL A 405 -2.90 -14.21 32.23
CA VAL A 405 -2.48 -13.21 31.23
C VAL A 405 -0.95 -13.31 31.04
N PRO A 406 -0.46 -13.68 29.84
CA PRO A 406 0.98 -13.80 29.59
C PRO A 406 1.71 -12.48 29.83
N GLY A 407 2.78 -12.52 30.63
CA GLY A 407 3.54 -11.36 31.07
C GLY A 407 5.04 -11.66 31.21
N LEU A 408 5.89 -10.84 30.59
CA LEU A 408 7.35 -10.97 30.75
C LEU A 408 7.73 -10.56 32.19
N ASN A 409 8.24 -11.51 32.97
CA ASN A 409 8.71 -11.22 34.32
C ASN A 409 10.09 -10.56 34.28
N ARG A 410 10.13 -9.25 34.59
CA ARG A 410 11.37 -8.46 34.63
C ARG A 410 12.47 -9.11 35.47
N ASN A 411 12.15 -9.64 36.64
CA ASN A 411 13.17 -10.18 37.54
C ASN A 411 13.79 -11.46 36.98
N ILE A 412 12.98 -12.34 36.39
CA ILE A 412 13.44 -13.56 35.72
C ILE A 412 14.31 -13.21 34.51
N ALA A 413 13.85 -12.27 33.68
CA ALA A 413 14.62 -11.80 32.53
C ALA A 413 15.98 -11.24 32.96
N LEU A 414 16.01 -10.34 33.95
CA LEU A 414 17.25 -9.73 34.44
C LEU A 414 18.17 -10.73 35.19
N SER A 415 17.64 -11.82 35.75
CA SER A 415 18.44 -12.86 36.40
C SER A 415 19.00 -13.91 35.43
N THR A 416 18.67 -13.84 34.14
CA THR A 416 19.16 -14.80 33.14
C THR A 416 20.67 -14.70 33.03
N GLU A 417 21.36 -15.84 33.23
CA GLU A 417 22.80 -15.93 33.09
C GLU A 417 23.20 -15.94 31.62
N ILE A 418 24.15 -15.09 31.28
CA ILE A 418 24.69 -14.95 29.92
C ILE A 418 26.21 -14.81 29.99
N ARG A 419 26.89 -15.23 28.92
CA ARG A 419 28.31 -14.94 28.76
C ARG A 419 28.46 -13.63 28.01
N ILE A 420 29.23 -12.71 28.57
CA ILE A 420 29.41 -11.38 28.00
C ILE A 420 30.73 -11.31 27.26
N ALA A 421 30.65 -10.92 25.99
CA ALA A 421 31.85 -10.66 25.22
C ALA A 421 32.60 -9.40 25.71
N PRO A 422 33.94 -9.36 25.60
CA PRO A 422 34.70 -8.18 25.98
C PRO A 422 34.21 -6.90 25.31
N LEU A 423 34.19 -5.78 26.05
CA LEU A 423 33.69 -4.48 25.56
C LEU A 423 34.30 -4.05 24.22
N LYS A 424 35.57 -4.39 23.96
CA LYS A 424 36.24 -4.13 22.67
C LYS A 424 35.53 -4.83 21.51
N ARG A 425 35.18 -6.12 21.67
CA ARG A 425 34.49 -6.93 20.66
C ARG A 425 33.06 -6.43 20.43
N ILE A 426 32.37 -6.03 21.51
CA ILE A 426 31.05 -5.39 21.42
C ILE A 426 31.11 -4.08 20.63
N LYS A 427 32.13 -3.23 20.89
CA LYS A 427 32.32 -1.96 20.15
C LYS A 427 32.59 -2.21 18.66
N GLU A 428 33.48 -3.15 18.33
CA GLU A 428 33.80 -3.52 16.95
C GLU A 428 32.56 -4.04 16.20
N PHE A 429 31.75 -4.89 16.84
CA PHE A 429 30.49 -5.36 16.27
C PHE A 429 29.53 -4.21 15.99
N ASN A 430 29.35 -3.31 16.96
CA ASN A 430 28.46 -2.16 16.79
C ASN A 430 28.91 -1.26 15.63
N GLN A 431 30.21 -1.04 15.47
CA GLN A 431 30.78 -0.29 14.34
C GLN A 431 30.51 -0.98 13.00
N ARG A 432 30.54 -2.31 12.93
CA ARG A 432 30.18 -3.09 11.72
C ARG A 432 28.69 -3.02 11.40
N CYS A 433 27.82 -3.03 12.42
CA CYS A 433 26.38 -2.92 12.24
C CYS A 433 25.91 -1.51 11.90
N PHE A 434 26.60 -0.47 12.37
CA PHE A 434 26.24 0.92 12.16
C PHE A 434 25.85 1.28 10.71
N PRO A 435 26.66 1.01 9.67
CA PRO A 435 26.29 1.33 8.28
C PRO A 435 25.04 0.57 7.80
N LEU A 436 24.83 -0.66 8.28
CA LEU A 436 23.64 -1.46 7.93
C LEU A 436 22.38 -0.80 8.50
N PHE A 437 22.43 -0.43 9.78
CA PHE A 437 21.30 0.21 10.47
C PHE A 437 21.06 1.65 10.01
N GLN A 438 22.09 2.40 9.63
CA GLN A 438 21.93 3.69 8.94
C GLN A 438 21.18 3.53 7.62
N LYS A 439 21.49 2.49 6.84
CA LYS A 439 20.77 2.20 5.60
C LYS A 439 19.32 1.77 5.87
N ILE A 440 19.07 0.97 6.91
CA ILE A 440 17.72 0.61 7.36
C ILE A 440 16.93 1.88 7.73
N LYS A 441 17.52 2.80 8.51
CA LYS A 441 16.90 4.09 8.87
C LYS A 441 16.50 4.90 7.63
N ALA A 442 17.45 5.08 6.70
CA ALA A 442 17.21 5.83 5.47
C ALA A 442 16.09 5.19 4.61
N ASN A 443 16.10 3.87 4.48
CA ASN A 443 15.08 3.13 3.76
C ASN A 443 13.70 3.23 4.44
N THR A 444 13.63 3.17 5.77
CA THR A 444 12.39 3.34 6.55
C THR A 444 11.78 4.74 6.33
N ASN A 445 12.61 5.79 6.32
CA ASN A 445 12.17 7.15 6.00
C ASN A 445 11.63 7.22 4.56
N GLN A 446 12.31 6.58 3.61
CA GLN A 446 11.85 6.56 2.22
C GLN A 446 10.54 5.78 2.06
N ILE A 447 10.35 4.66 2.76
CA ILE A 447 9.08 3.93 2.80
C ILE A 447 7.96 4.86 3.29
N HIS A 448 8.19 5.62 4.37
CA HIS A 448 7.21 6.56 4.90
C HIS A 448 6.84 7.64 3.85
N SER A 449 7.83 8.27 3.23
CA SER A 449 7.59 9.30 2.20
C SER A 449 6.84 8.76 0.98
N VAL A 450 7.23 7.58 0.47
CA VAL A 450 6.60 6.97 -0.71
C VAL A 450 5.17 6.51 -0.37
N THR A 451 4.95 5.96 0.82
CA THR A 451 3.61 5.57 1.29
C THR A 451 2.70 6.80 1.41
N LYS A 452 3.20 7.90 2.00
CA LYS A 452 2.45 9.15 2.10
C LYS A 452 2.10 9.70 0.72
N LEU A 453 3.06 9.73 -0.20
CA LEU A 453 2.83 10.15 -1.59
C LEU A 453 1.74 9.32 -2.24
N ARG A 454 1.84 7.98 -2.18
CA ARG A 454 0.83 7.05 -2.72
C ARG A 454 -0.56 7.37 -2.16
N SER A 455 -0.69 7.48 -0.83
CA SER A 455 -1.96 7.78 -0.18
C SER A 455 -2.53 9.14 -0.56
N THR A 456 -1.68 10.14 -0.85
CA THR A 456 -2.12 11.46 -1.31
C THR A 456 -2.58 11.45 -2.77
N ILE A 457 -1.88 10.75 -3.67
CA ILE A 457 -2.19 10.76 -5.10
C ILE A 457 -3.28 9.76 -5.48
N LEU A 458 -3.42 8.64 -4.76
CA LEU A 458 -4.38 7.58 -5.08
C LEU A 458 -5.81 8.11 -5.26
N PRO A 459 -6.42 8.83 -4.29
CA PRO A 459 -7.78 9.32 -4.47
C PRO A 459 -7.89 10.32 -5.64
N LYS A 460 -6.87 11.16 -5.84
CA LYS A 460 -6.83 12.15 -6.94
C LYS A 460 -6.73 11.52 -8.32
N LEU A 461 -5.99 10.42 -8.42
CA LEU A 461 -5.86 9.63 -9.64
C LEU A 461 -7.09 8.76 -9.90
N MET A 462 -7.83 8.37 -8.85
CA MET A 462 -9.04 7.53 -9.00
C MET A 462 -10.31 8.35 -9.22
N ASN A 463 -10.33 9.63 -8.88
CA ASN A 463 -11.48 10.52 -9.07
C ASN A 463 -11.33 11.47 -10.28
N GLY A 464 -10.17 11.47 -10.95
CA GLY A 464 -9.89 12.31 -12.12
C GLY A 464 -9.41 13.73 -11.79
N GLU A 465 -9.26 14.11 -10.52
CA GLU A 465 -8.68 15.41 -10.11
C GLU A 465 -7.26 15.59 -10.66
N VAL A 466 -6.51 14.49 -10.75
CA VAL A 466 -5.22 14.41 -11.43
C VAL A 466 -5.33 13.38 -12.55
N ARG A 467 -5.05 13.80 -13.77
CA ARG A 467 -5.08 12.95 -14.97
C ARG A 467 -3.67 12.52 -15.33
N VAL A 468 -3.52 11.31 -15.88
CA VAL A 468 -2.22 10.78 -16.27
C VAL A 468 -2.06 10.88 -17.78
N LYS A 469 -0.85 11.25 -18.20
CA LYS A 469 -0.47 11.30 -19.61
C LYS A 469 -0.60 9.91 -20.23
N ILE A 470 -1.30 9.82 -21.35
CA ILE A 470 -1.33 8.65 -22.23
C ILE A 470 -0.16 8.75 -23.22
#